data_AF-A0A080N4S6-F1
#
_entry.id   AF-A0A080N4S6-F1
#
_cell.length_a   1.000
_cell.length_b   1.000
_cell.length_c   1.000
_cell.angle_alpha   90.00
_cell.angle_beta   90.00
_cell.angle_gamma   90.00
#
_symmetry.space_group_name_H-M   'P 1'
#
loop_
_entity.id
_entity.type
_entity.pdbx_description
1 polymer ?
#
loop_
_entity_poly.entity_id
_entity_poly.type
_entity_poly.pdbx_seq_one_letter_code
_entity_poly.pdbx_strand_id
1 'polypeptide(L)' 'MVDLLTPKDIREATFNEVGLLRKGYDEDEVDEFLDQCAMTITAIAKEREGLRGDDDRGAVDDR' A
#
# COMPACT_ATOMS: atom_id res chain seq x y z
N MET A 1 -14.36 -11.16 2.09
CA MET A 1 -12.93 -11.11 2.45
C MET A 1 -12.44 -9.79 1.88
N VAL A 2 -12.02 -8.85 2.72
CA VAL A 2 -11.44 -7.60 2.20
C VAL A 2 -9.97 -7.89 1.96
N ASP A 3 -9.55 -7.84 0.69
CA ASP A 3 -8.13 -7.94 0.36
C ASP A 3 -7.43 -6.67 0.87
N LEU A 4 -6.28 -6.87 1.51
CA LEU A 4 -5.47 -5.77 2.03
C LEU A 4 -4.83 -5.04 0.85
N LEU A 5 -5.07 -3.74 0.77
CA LEU A 5 -4.45 -2.86 -0.21
C LEU A 5 -2.92 -2.92 -0.11
N THR A 6 -2.26 -3.31 -1.19
CA THR A 6 -0.80 -3.38 -1.29
C THR A 6 -0.24 -2.17 -2.03
N PRO A 7 1.06 -1.85 -1.89
CA PRO A 7 1.70 -0.79 -2.68
C PRO A 7 1.62 -1.02 -4.19
N LYS A 8 1.57 -2.29 -4.61
CA LYS A 8 1.43 -2.66 -6.02
C LYS A 8 0.05 -2.28 -6.55
N ASP A 9 -1.00 -2.53 -5.77
CA ASP A 9 -2.38 -2.21 -6.16
C ASP A 9 -2.57 -0.70 -6.38
N ILE A 10 -1.83 0.14 -5.66
CA ILE A 10 -1.86 1.60 -5.84
C ILE A 10 -1.18 2.01 -7.15
N ARG A 11 -0.03 1.44 -7.46
CA ARG A 11 0.74 1.76 -8.68
C ARG A 11 0.07 1.25 -9.96
N GLU A 12 -0.71 0.18 -9.86
CA GLU A 12 -1.45 -0.39 -10.99
C GLU A 12 -2.88 0.16 -11.07
N ALA A 13 -3.28 1.05 -10.16
CA ALA A 13 -4.60 1.66 -10.17
C ALA A 13 -4.79 2.50 -11.45
N THR A 14 -5.89 2.25 -12.16
CA THR A 14 -6.28 3.02 -13.34
C THR A 14 -7.64 3.66 -13.08
N PHE A 15 -7.76 4.95 -13.39
CA PHE A 15 -9.00 5.72 -13.24
C PHE A 15 -9.60 6.04 -14.61
N ASN A 16 -10.93 6.15 -14.66
CA ASN A 16 -11.61 6.60 -15.87
C ASN A 16 -11.56 8.11 -15.99
N GLU A 17 -11.42 8.62 -17.22
CA GLU A 17 -11.55 10.04 -17.50
C GLU A 17 -12.96 10.54 -17.15
N VAL A 18 -13.05 11.80 -16.70
CA VAL A 18 -14.34 12.44 -16.45
C VAL A 18 -14.99 12.87 -17.76
N GLY A 19 -16.32 12.73 -17.85
CA GLY A 19 -17.07 13.22 -19.01
C GLY A 19 -16.98 14.74 -19.17
N LEU A 20 -17.15 15.24 -20.40
CA LEU A 20 -16.91 16.64 -20.82
C LEU A 20 -17.50 17.76 -19.91
N LEU A 21 -18.57 17.49 -19.15
CA LEU A 21 -19.23 18.47 -18.28
C LEU A 21 -18.80 18.40 -16.80
N ARG A 22 -17.87 17.51 -16.45
CA ARG A 22 -17.38 17.37 -15.07
C ARG A 22 -15.92 17.78 -15.00
N LYS A 23 -15.56 18.48 -13.93
CA LYS A 23 -14.17 18.78 -13.60
C LYS A 23 -13.58 17.56 -12.88
N GLY A 24 -12.51 17.01 -13.46
CA GLY A 24 -11.73 15.92 -12.87
C GLY A 24 -10.67 16.47 -11.93
N TYR A 25 -9.96 15.55 -11.27
CA TYR A 25 -8.70 15.86 -10.63
C TYR A 25 -7.61 16.07 -11.69
N ASP A 26 -6.57 16.81 -11.33
CA ASP A 26 -5.36 16.91 -12.14
C ASP A 26 -4.58 15.59 -12.06
N GLU A 27 -4.15 15.08 -13.22
CA GLU A 27 -3.48 13.77 -13.30
C GLU A 27 -2.15 13.78 -12.56
N ASP A 28 -1.35 14.83 -12.75
CA ASP A 28 -0.04 14.96 -12.10
C ASP A 28 -0.20 15.05 -10.57
N GLU A 29 -1.22 15.78 -10.08
CA GLU A 29 -1.54 15.87 -8.65
C GLU A 29 -1.97 14.51 -8.07
N VAL A 30 -2.80 13.77 -8.81
CA VAL A 30 -3.25 12.43 -8.38
C VAL A 30 -2.08 11.47 -8.33
N ASP A 31 -1.21 11.47 -9.33
CA ASP A 31 -0.05 10.59 -9.40
C ASP A 31 0.92 10.85 -8.23
N GLU A 32 1.23 12.12 -7.93
CA GLU A 32 2.09 12.49 -6.79
C GLU A 32 1.48 12.00 -5.46
N PHE A 33 0.16 12.13 -5.31
CA PHE A 33 -0.53 11.66 -4.11
C PHE A 33 -0.50 10.12 -3.98
N LEU A 34 -0.69 9.40 -5.08
CA LEU A 34 -0.64 7.94 -5.11
C LEU A 34 0.76 7.42 -4.78
N ASP A 35 1.81 8.10 -5.22
CA ASP A 35 3.19 7.79 -4.85
C ASP A 35 3.41 7.92 -3.33
N GLN A 36 2.94 9.01 -2.72
CA GLN A 36 3.00 9.20 -1.26
C GLN A 36 2.23 8.12 -0.50
N CYS A 37 1.05 7.73 -1.00
CA CYS A 37 0.25 6.65 -0.44
C CYS A 37 0.99 5.30 -0.52
N ALA A 38 1.57 4.98 -1.68
CA ALA A 38 2.33 3.75 -1.89
C ALA A 38 3.56 3.68 -0.97
N MET A 39 4.26 4.81 -0.76
CA MET A 39 5.37 4.91 0.18
C MET A 39 4.92 4.62 1.62
N THR A 40 3.81 5.22 2.04
CA THR A 40 3.26 5.05 3.40
C THR A 40 2.85 3.60 3.65
N ILE A 41 2.15 2.98 2.70
CA ILE A 41 1.71 1.59 2.82
C ILE A 41 2.91 0.64 2.78
N THR A 42 3.95 0.95 2.01
CA THR A 42 5.21 0.21 2.06
C THR A 42 5.85 0.27 3.43
N ALA A 43 5.89 1.45 4.06
CA ALA A 43 6.42 1.60 5.41
C ALA A 43 5.61 0.79 6.43
N ILE A 44 4.28 0.88 6.39
CA ILE A 44 3.39 0.13 7.26
C ILE A 44 3.55 -1.39 7.04
N ALA A 45 3.66 -1.85 5.79
CA ALA A 45 3.88 -3.25 5.47
C ALA A 45 5.19 -3.76 6.09
N LYS A 46 6.29 -3.00 5.94
CA LYS A 46 7.59 -3.34 6.54
C LYS A 46 7.54 -3.43 8.06
N GLU A 47 6.86 -2.49 8.72
CA GLU A 47 6.68 -2.53 10.18
C GLU A 47 5.90 -3.79 10.61
N ARG A 48 4.86 -4.17 9.86
CA ARG A 48 4.10 -5.41 10.12
C ARG A 48 4.93 -6.67 9.89
N GLU A 49 5.84 -6.66 8.93
CA GLU A 49 6.79 -7.75 8.71
C GLU A 49 7.85 -7.82 9.81
N GLY A 50 8.34 -6.67 10.29
CA GLY A 50 9.24 -6.58 11.45
C GLY A 50 8.61 -7.16 12.72
N LEU A 51 7.35 -6.83 13.00
CA LEU A 51 6.57 -7.38 14.12
C LEU A 51 6.33 -8.90 13.99
N ARG A 52 6.30 -9.45 12.78
CA ARG A 52 6.16 -10.90 12.55
C ARG A 52 7.46 -11.68 12.73
N GLY A 53 8.61 -11.01 12.65
CA GLY A 53 9.94 -11.64 12.70
C GLY A 53 10.41 -12.04 14.10
N ASP A 54 9.76 -11.58 15.17
CA ASP A 54 10.18 -11.85 16.55
C ASP A 54 9.45 -13.02 17.23
N ASP A 55 8.37 -13.56 16.65
CA ASP A 55 7.59 -14.66 17.22
C ASP A 55 8.16 -16.07 16.93
N ASP A 56 9.15 -16.21 16.03
CA ASP A 56 9.75 -17.51 15.67
C ASP A 56 10.95 -17.92 16.55
N ARG A 57 11.35 -17.10 17.54
CA ARG A 57 12.49 -17.37 18.44
C ARG A 57 12.13 -18.05 19.76
N GLY A 58 10.99 -18.75 19.81
CA GLY A 58 10.41 -19.30 21.04
C GLY A 58 10.46 -20.83 21.22
N ALA A 59 11.09 -21.60 20.33
CA ALA A 59 11.10 -23.07 20.48
C ALA A 59 12.36 -23.74 19.92
N VAL A 60 13.51 -23.53 20.58
CA VAL A 60 14.65 -24.46 20.48
C VAL A 60 15.19 -24.76 21.88
N ASP A 61 14.79 -25.93 22.36
CA ASP A 61 15.58 -26.93 23.12
C ASP A 61 16.38 -26.43 24.33
N ASP A 62 15.86 -26.72 25.54
CA ASP A 62 16.71 -27.09 26.68
C ASP A 62 16.21 -28.45 27.19
N ARG A 63 17.01 -29.48 26.92
CA ARG A 63 16.87 -30.84 27.45
C ARG A 63 17.49 -30.94 28.83
#